data_AF-A0A068CKG8-F1
#
_entry.id   AF-A0A068CKG8-F1
#
_cell.length_a   1.000
_cell.length_b   1.000
_cell.length_c   1.000
_cell.angle_alpha   90.00
_cell.angle_beta   90.00
_cell.angle_gamma   90.00
#
_symmetry.space_group_name_H-M   'P 1'
#
loop_
_entity.id
_entity.type
_entity.pdbx_description
1 polymer ?
#
loop_
_entity_poly.entity_id
_entity_poly.type
_entity_poly.pdbx_seq_one_letter_code
_entity_poly.pdbx_strand_id
1 'polypeptide(L)' 'IGYNPAAVAFVPISGWHGDNMLEASDKMPWFKGWAVERKEGKADGKCLIEALDAILPPSRPTEKPLRLPLQV' A
#
# COMPACT_ATOMS: atom_id res chain seq x y z
N ILE A 1 14.22 -12.83 2.55
CA ILE A 1 14.34 -12.58 1.10
C ILE A 1 13.04 -13.06 0.47
N GLY A 2 12.31 -12.34 -0.37
CA GLY A 2 11.96 -10.92 -0.38
C GLY A 2 10.46 -10.81 -0.06
N TYR A 3 9.81 -9.67 -0.32
CA TYR A 3 8.42 -9.35 0.05
C TYR A 3 7.39 -10.49 -0.04
N ASN A 4 6.45 -10.56 0.91
CA ASN A 4 5.28 -11.45 0.84
C ASN A 4 4.28 -10.86 -0.18
N PRO A 5 4.00 -11.51 -1.33
CA PRO A 5 3.08 -10.98 -2.34
C PRO A 5 1.66 -10.78 -1.82
N ALA A 6 1.21 -11.59 -0.85
CA ALA A 6 -0.11 -11.42 -0.23
C ALA A 6 -0.23 -10.11 0.57
N ALA A 7 0.89 -9.51 0.98
CA ALA A 7 0.92 -8.24 1.71
C ALA A 7 0.98 -7.00 0.78
N VAL A 8 1.02 -7.21 -0.54
CA VAL A 8 1.22 -6.17 -1.56
C VAL A 8 -0.06 -5.96 -2.36
N ALA A 9 -0.52 -4.72 -2.43
CA ALA A 9 -1.68 -4.33 -3.22
C ALA A 9 -1.28 -4.22 -4.70
N PHE A 10 -2.01 -4.90 -5.59
CA PHE A 10 -1.80 -4.82 -7.03
C PHE A 10 -2.93 -4.01 -7.67
N VAL A 11 -2.62 -2.79 -8.12
CA VAL A 11 -3.60 -1.87 -8.70
C VAL A 11 -3.26 -1.63 -10.18
N PRO A 12 -4.12 -2.03 -11.13
CA PRO A 12 -3.94 -1.65 -12.53
C PRO A 12 -4.30 -0.17 -12.69
N ILE A 13 -3.34 0.66 -13.08
CA ILE A 13 -3.52 2.12 -13.20
C ILE A 13 -3.18 2.64 -14.61
N SER A 14 -3.76 3.78 -14.97
CA SER A 14 -3.25 4.63 -16.05
C SER A 14 -2.81 5.97 -15.46
N GLY A 15 -1.50 6.18 -15.31
CA GLY A 15 -0.98 7.44 -14.76
C GLY A 15 -1.27 8.67 -15.63
N TRP A 16 -1.45 8.48 -16.95
CA TRP A 16 -1.76 9.57 -17.89
C TRP A 16 -3.24 9.97 -17.86
N HIS A 17 -4.14 9.00 -17.79
CA HIS A 17 -5.59 9.25 -17.83
C HIS A 17 -6.23 9.36 -16.43
N GLY A 18 -5.48 9.06 -15.37
CA GLY A 18 -6.00 9.08 -14.00
C GLY A 18 -6.78 7.83 -13.58
N ASP A 19 -6.89 6.82 -14.45
CA ASP A 19 -7.67 5.61 -14.20
C ASP A 19 -7.14 4.86 -12.96
N ASN A 20 -8.03 4.58 -11.99
CA ASN A 20 -7.75 3.90 -10.71
C ASN A 20 -6.72 4.61 -9.80
N MET A 21 -6.41 5.89 -10.03
CA MET A 21 -5.52 6.65 -9.14
C MET A 21 -6.27 7.17 -7.91
N LEU A 22 -7.29 8.00 -8.13
CA LEU A 22 -8.12 8.59 -7.08
C LEU A 22 -9.53 8.00 -7.07
N GLU A 23 -10.07 7.73 -8.25
CA GLU A 23 -11.41 7.18 -8.45
C GLU A 23 -11.32 5.90 -9.29
N ALA A 24 -12.30 5.01 -9.11
CA ALA A 24 -12.37 3.78 -9.86
C ALA A 24 -12.70 4.07 -11.33
N SER A 25 -11.97 3.43 -12.24
CA SER A 25 -12.18 3.58 -13.68
C SER A 25 -13.31 2.70 -14.18
N ASP A 26 -14.26 3.29 -14.90
CA ASP A 26 -15.34 2.56 -15.59
C ASP A 26 -14.82 1.72 -16.78
N LYS A 27 -13.59 1.96 -17.23
CA LYS A 27 -12.98 1.23 -18.37
C LYS A 27 -12.48 -0.16 -17.98
N MET A 28 -12.41 -0.47 -16.69
CA MET A 28 -11.89 -1.74 -16.17
C MET A 28 -12.95 -2.51 -15.37
N PRO A 29 -14.08 -2.91 -15.98
CA PRO A 29 -15.16 -3.60 -15.28
C PRO A 29 -14.77 -4.99 -14.75
N TRP A 30 -13.65 -5.54 -15.24
CA TRP A 30 -13.10 -6.82 -14.80
C TRP A 30 -12.35 -6.72 -13.46
N PHE A 31 -11.88 -5.52 -13.08
CA PHE A 31 -11.13 -5.31 -11.85
C PHE A 31 -12.08 -5.05 -10.68
N LYS A 32 -12.16 -6.01 -9.76
CA LYS A 32 -13.06 -5.92 -8.59
C LYS A 32 -12.44 -5.21 -7.39
N GLY A 33 -11.13 -4.98 -7.43
CA GLY A 33 -10.36 -4.45 -6.31
C GLY A 33 -9.12 -5.30 -6.01
N TRP A 34 -8.23 -4.75 -5.21
CA TRP A 34 -7.10 -5.43 -4.62
C TRP A 34 -7.43 -5.82 -3.18
N ALA A 35 -6.76 -6.85 -2.68
CA ALA A 35 -6.84 -7.27 -1.28
C ALA A 35 -5.43 -7.60 -0.79
N VAL A 36 -5.09 -7.14 0.42
CA VAL A 36 -3.82 -7.45 1.08
C VAL A 36 -4.07 -8.12 2.43
N GLU A 37 -3.24 -9.11 2.73
CA GLU A 37 -3.21 -9.81 4.00
C GLU A 37 -1.85 -9.60 4.66
N ARG A 38 -1.88 -8.92 5.81
CA ARG A 38 -0.71 -8.66 6.64
C ARG A 38 -0.95 -9.23 8.04
N LYS A 39 0.14 -9.40 8.79
CA LYS A 39 0.06 -9.91 10.17
C LYS A 39 -0.77 -9.00 11.07
N GLU A 40 -0.76 -7.69 10.81
CA GLU A 40 -1.49 -6.70 11.61
C GLU A 40 -2.90 -6.35 11.07
N GLY A 41 -3.33 -6.92 9.94
CA GLY A 41 -4.67 -6.67 9.40
C GLY A 41 -4.85 -7.02 7.92
N LYS A 42 -6.12 -7.19 7.50
CA LYS A 42 -6.52 -7.28 6.10
C LYS A 42 -7.06 -5.94 5.63
N ALA A 43 -6.74 -5.55 4.40
CA ALA A 43 -7.29 -4.36 3.76
C ALA A 43 -7.64 -4.66 2.32
N ASP A 44 -8.70 -4.01 1.83
CA ASP A 44 -9.18 -4.10 0.46
C ASP A 44 -9.53 -2.71 -0.06
N GLY A 45 -9.48 -2.56 -1.39
CA GLY A 45 -9.77 -1.31 -2.05
C GLY A 45 -9.74 -1.47 -3.58
N LYS A 46 -9.99 -0.39 -4.30
CA LYS A 46 -9.97 -0.35 -5.78
C LYS A 46 -8.97 0.65 -6.33
N CYS A 47 -8.71 1.75 -5.62
CA CYS A 47 -7.88 2.83 -6.10
C CYS A 47 -6.47 2.78 -5.49
N LEU A 48 -5.54 3.50 -6.12
CA LEU A 48 -4.17 3.63 -5.62
C LEU A 48 -4.12 4.42 -4.30
N ILE A 49 -4.96 5.44 -4.14
CA ILE A 49 -5.04 6.20 -2.89
C ILE A 49 -5.43 5.33 -1.70
N GLU A 50 -6.42 4.45 -1.88
CA GLU A 50 -6.86 3.50 -0.86
C GLU A 50 -5.72 2.52 -0.50
N ALA A 51 -4.88 2.15 -1.48
CA ALA A 51 -3.73 1.29 -1.24
C ALA A 51 -2.64 1.98 -0.42
N LEU A 52 -2.49 3.31 -0.58
CA LEU A 52 -1.58 4.14 0.21
C LEU A 52 -2.11 4.35 1.64
N ASP A 53 -3.41 4.62 1.79
CA ASP A 53 -4.05 4.78 3.10
C ASP A 53 -4.03 3.47 3.91
N ALA A 54 -4.05 2.33 3.23
CA ALA A 54 -3.90 1.01 3.85
C ALA A 54 -2.45 0.68 4.28
N ILE A 55 -1.49 1.59 4.09
CA ILE A 55 -0.12 1.40 4.60
C ILE A 55 -0.13 1.63 6.11
N LEU A 56 0.31 0.61 6.85
CA LEU A 56 0.43 0.71 8.30
C LEU A 56 1.57 1.66 8.66
N PRO A 57 1.37 2.56 9.63
CA PRO A 57 2.44 3.42 10.09
C PRO A 57 3.59 2.57 10.64
N PRO A 58 4.85 2.93 10.36
CA PRO A 58 5.98 2.17 10.85
C PRO A 58 6.01 2.21 12.38
N SER A 59 6.26 1.06 13.00
CA SER A 59 6.44 1.01 14.45
C SER A 59 7.63 1.89 14.86
N ARG A 60 7.39 2.80 15.80
CA ARG A 60 8.43 3.68 16.34
C ARG A 60 9.51 2.81 16.98
N PRO A 61 10.81 3.06 16.74
CA PRO A 61 11.89 2.21 17.25
C PRO A 61 12.18 2.47 18.74
N THR A 62 11.16 2.47 19.60
CA THR A 62 11.32 2.60 21.06
C THR A 62 11.90 1.35 21.71
N GLU A 63 11.68 0.18 21.09
CA GLU A 63 12.21 -1.10 21.57
C GLU A 63 13.62 -1.41 21.04
N LYS A 64 14.12 -0.61 20.09
CA LYS A 64 15.47 -0.80 19.55
C LYS A 64 16.49 -0.07 20.41
N PRO A 65 17.72 -0.60 20.54
CA PRO A 65 18.80 0.10 21.22
C PRO A 65 19.03 1.50 20.63
N LEU A 66 19.30 2.49 21.49
CA LEU A 66 19.60 3.86 21.07
C LEU A 66 20.71 3.89 20.02
N ARG A 67 20.46 4.65 18.96
CA ARG A 67 21.44 4.98 17.91
C ARG A 67 21.28 6.47 17.62
N LEU A 68 22.35 7.23 17.84
CA LEU A 68 22.38 8.67 17.61
C LEU A 68 23.62 9.00 16.75
N PRO A 69 23.47 9.15 15.42
CA PRO A 69 24.56 9.61 14.59
C PRO A 69 24.84 11.09 14.89
N LEU A 70 26.11 11.44 15.09
CA LEU A 70 26.52 12.83 15.27
C LEU A 70 26.51 13.52 13.90
N GLN A 71 25.74 14.60 13.76
CA GLN A 71 25.89 15.51 12.63
C GLN A 71 27.09 16.43 12.89
N VAL A 72 28.02 16.43 11.94
CA VAL A 72 29.08 17.45 11.81
C VAL A 72 28.63 18.56 10.89
#